data_AF-A0AAW1DQF1-F1
#
_entry.id   AF-A0AAW1DQF1-F1
#
_cell.length_a   1.000
_cell.length_b   1.000
_cell.length_c   1.000
_cell.angle_alpha   90.00
_cell.angle_beta   90.00
_cell.angle_gamma   90.00
#
_symmetry.space_group_name_H-M   'P 1'
#
loop_
_entity.id
_entity.type
_entity.pdbx_description
1 polymer ?
#
loop_
_entity_poly.entity_id
_entity_poly.type
_entity_poly.pdbx_seq_one_letter_code
_entity_poly.pdbx_strand_id
1 'polypeptide(L)'
;MADIWPMKARLKWMKTKLGRVLEKRKRDDSDNEQQNSENDVPLPKSRISDEPLPKKTKWINRQRVLVFAARGTTQRDRHLMNDLKSVMPHSRPENKISRREHLVVINELCRMKNCNKSIFFEGRKKQDLYMWISNVPEGPSAKFLIESVFTMQELRLTGNCLKGSRPLLSFDDNFKKEPHYALLKELFIQVFGVPHRHPKSQPFIDRVISFTVLDNRIWYRHYQILKEDGALAEIGPRFVFNPIKIFDGSFTGNTLWDNPNFVTPNLYRRRMAAIAGQKYVSRRHQKLAYEMSRPKVSYPSLPEDDIFEGDTLERAAQVTGESLSSEDIINKEKDEKLKNKLRERAQIISFKKKKISGKKKKSTSEVSE
;
A
#
# COMPACT_ATOMS: atom_id res chain seq x y z
N MET A 1 -36.43 51.61 -16.36
CA MET A 1 -36.32 52.39 -17.62
C MET A 1 -36.32 51.39 -18.76
N ALA A 2 -37.41 51.33 -19.52
CA ALA A 2 -37.64 50.28 -20.50
C ALA A 2 -36.79 50.49 -21.77
N ASP A 3 -36.17 49.40 -22.23
CA ASP A 3 -35.37 49.30 -23.45
C ASP A 3 -36.21 49.60 -24.70
N ILE A 4 -36.13 50.83 -25.21
CA ILE A 4 -36.65 51.17 -26.54
C ILE A 4 -35.48 51.19 -27.51
N TRP A 5 -35.04 49.99 -27.91
CA TRP A 5 -34.16 49.86 -29.06
C TRP A 5 -35.03 49.77 -30.33
N PRO A 6 -34.70 50.49 -31.43
CA PRO A 6 -35.49 50.42 -32.66
C PRO A 6 -35.58 48.97 -33.15
N MET A 7 -36.78 48.45 -33.43
CA MET A 7 -37.02 47.04 -33.80
C MET A 7 -36.07 46.54 -34.92
N LYS A 8 -35.71 47.42 -35.87
CA LYS A 8 -34.78 47.12 -36.96
C LYS A 8 -33.35 46.82 -36.45
N ALA A 9 -32.88 47.50 -35.42
CA ALA A 9 -31.56 47.28 -34.82
C ALA A 9 -31.50 45.93 -34.08
N ARG A 10 -32.58 45.59 -33.36
CA ARG A 10 -32.72 44.32 -32.64
C ARG A 10 -32.70 43.12 -33.59
N LEU A 11 -33.45 43.17 -34.69
CA LEU A 11 -33.45 42.10 -35.70
C LEU A 11 -32.09 41.91 -36.38
N LYS A 12 -31.34 42.99 -36.60
CA LYS A 12 -29.99 42.92 -37.19
C LYS A 12 -28.98 42.31 -36.21
N TRP A 13 -29.10 42.65 -34.92
CA TRP A 13 -28.29 42.09 -33.84
C TRP A 13 -28.53 40.59 -33.63
N MET A 14 -29.79 40.14 -33.67
CA MET A 14 -30.17 38.73 -33.50
C MET A 14 -29.63 37.79 -34.60
N LYS A 15 -29.30 38.31 -35.79
CA LYS A 15 -28.70 37.49 -36.88
C LYS A 15 -27.21 37.21 -36.68
N THR A 16 -26.53 37.99 -35.82
CA THR A 16 -25.10 37.78 -35.52
C THR A 16 -24.88 36.51 -34.69
N LYS A 17 -23.68 35.94 -34.76
CA LYS A 17 -23.30 34.76 -33.96
C LYS A 17 -23.36 35.07 -32.45
N LEU A 18 -22.98 36.28 -32.06
CA LEU A 18 -23.04 36.75 -30.67
C LEU A 18 -24.48 36.94 -30.18
N GLY A 19 -25.35 37.54 -31.01
CA GLY A 19 -26.77 37.73 -30.70
C GLY A 19 -27.51 36.40 -30.46
N ARG A 20 -27.27 35.40 -31.32
CA ARG A 20 -27.84 34.05 -31.13
C ARG A 20 -27.36 33.35 -29.86
N VAL A 21 -26.09 33.52 -29.48
CA VAL A 21 -25.55 32.93 -28.23
C VAL A 21 -26.13 33.59 -26.99
N LEU A 22 -26.24 34.92 -27.01
CA LEU A 22 -26.85 35.69 -25.91
C LEU A 22 -28.34 35.40 -25.77
N GLU A 23 -29.06 35.23 -26.87
CA GLU A 23 -30.49 34.90 -26.85
C GLU A 23 -30.75 33.46 -26.42
N LYS A 24 -29.86 32.52 -26.76
CA LYS A 24 -29.91 31.15 -26.26
C LYS A 24 -29.66 31.10 -24.75
N ARG A 25 -28.65 31.83 -24.25
CA ARG A 25 -28.42 32.00 -22.80
C ARG A 25 -29.63 32.61 -22.09
N LYS A 26 -30.25 33.63 -22.71
CA LYS A 26 -31.42 34.29 -22.13
C LYS A 26 -32.66 33.39 -22.04
N ARG A 27 -32.79 32.39 -22.93
CA ARG A 27 -33.84 31.34 -22.85
C ARG A 27 -33.50 30.28 -21.81
N ASP A 28 -32.24 29.84 -21.75
CA ASP A 28 -31.78 28.88 -20.74
C ASP A 28 -31.90 29.46 -19.31
N ASP A 29 -31.67 30.77 -19.14
CA ASP A 29 -31.88 31.48 -17.87
C ASP A 29 -33.38 31.60 -17.51
N SER A 30 -34.27 31.86 -18.48
CA SER A 30 -35.72 31.97 -18.22
C SER A 30 -36.37 30.61 -17.90
N ASP A 31 -35.90 29.53 -18.52
CA ASP A 31 -36.42 28.18 -18.29
C ASP A 31 -35.96 27.64 -16.92
N ASN A 32 -34.77 28.04 -16.44
CA ASN A 32 -34.28 27.76 -15.08
C ASN A 32 -34.97 28.61 -14.00
N GLU A 33 -35.32 29.86 -14.30
CA GLU A 33 -36.04 30.73 -13.37
C GLU A 33 -37.49 30.25 -13.12
N GLN A 34 -38.15 29.65 -14.12
CA GLN A 34 -39.50 29.11 -13.95
C GLN A 34 -39.55 27.89 -13.01
N GLN A 35 -38.54 27.02 -13.01
CA GLN A 35 -38.52 25.83 -12.15
C GLN A 35 -38.15 26.11 -10.67
N ASN A 36 -37.48 27.22 -10.36
CA ASN A 36 -37.15 27.61 -8.98
C ASN A 36 -38.23 28.45 -8.27
N SER A 37 -39.28 28.86 -8.98
CA SER A 37 -40.25 29.84 -8.48
C SER A 37 -41.30 29.29 -7.49
N GLU A 38 -41.46 27.98 -7.35
CA GLU A 38 -42.49 27.40 -6.46
C GLU A 38 -42.10 27.37 -4.96
N ASN A 39 -40.85 27.68 -4.58
CA ASN A 39 -40.42 27.66 -3.17
C ASN A 39 -39.76 28.95 -2.65
N ASP A 40 -39.72 30.03 -3.45
CA ASP A 40 -39.19 31.32 -3.01
C ASP A 40 -40.28 32.16 -2.32
N VAL A 41 -40.51 31.88 -1.03
CA VAL A 41 -41.27 32.79 -0.16
C VAL A 41 -40.50 34.11 -0.08
N PRO A 42 -41.06 35.25 -0.53
CA PRO A 42 -40.38 36.53 -0.46
C PRO A 42 -40.11 36.90 1.00
N LEU A 43 -38.85 37.20 1.31
CA LEU A 43 -38.47 37.65 2.65
C LEU A 43 -39.23 38.95 2.99
N PRO A 44 -39.76 39.09 4.21
CA PRO A 44 -40.48 40.30 4.61
C PRO A 44 -39.58 41.54 4.53
N LYS A 45 -40.13 42.64 4.00
CA LYS A 45 -39.42 43.91 3.78
C LYS A 45 -39.01 44.64 5.07
N SER A 46 -39.66 44.33 6.19
CA SER A 46 -39.34 44.88 7.51
C SER A 46 -39.33 43.74 8.52
N ARG A 47 -38.21 43.61 9.23
CA ARG A 47 -38.11 42.75 10.41
C ARG A 47 -38.50 43.58 11.62
N ILE A 48 -39.44 43.07 12.42
CA ILE A 48 -39.72 43.64 13.75
C ILE A 48 -38.47 43.35 14.61
N SER A 49 -37.87 44.41 15.18
CA SER A 49 -36.61 44.33 15.92
C SER A 49 -36.63 43.35 17.10
N ASP A 50 -37.82 43.08 17.65
CA ASP A 50 -38.04 42.23 18.82
C ASP A 50 -38.28 40.75 18.50
N GLU A 51 -38.32 40.35 17.22
CA GLU A 51 -38.37 38.93 16.89
C GLU A 51 -37.02 38.26 17.20
N PRO A 52 -36.97 37.27 18.10
CA PRO A 52 -35.72 36.58 18.37
C PRO A 52 -35.24 35.90 17.09
N LEU A 53 -34.07 36.29 16.61
CA LEU A 53 -33.44 35.68 15.44
C LEU A 53 -33.52 34.15 15.56
N PRO A 54 -33.93 33.43 14.49
CA PRO A 54 -34.02 31.99 14.53
C PRO A 54 -32.66 31.44 14.93
N LYS A 55 -32.59 30.87 16.15
CA LYS A 55 -31.35 30.31 16.68
C LYS A 55 -30.91 29.21 15.73
N LYS A 56 -29.78 29.40 15.07
CA LYS A 56 -29.16 28.37 14.21
C LYS A 56 -29.17 27.07 15.01
N THR A 57 -29.80 26.04 14.45
CA THR A 57 -29.95 24.76 15.16
C THR A 57 -28.58 24.29 15.64
N LYS A 58 -28.48 23.97 16.92
CA LYS A 58 -27.19 23.71 17.57
C LYS A 58 -26.47 22.54 16.91
N TRP A 59 -25.14 22.64 16.81
CA TRP A 59 -24.27 21.54 16.46
C TRP A 59 -24.30 20.48 17.59
N ILE A 60 -25.08 19.42 17.40
CA ILE A 60 -25.36 18.36 18.39
C ILE A 60 -24.15 17.42 18.53
N ASN A 61 -23.68 16.84 17.41
CA ASN A 61 -22.58 15.87 17.42
C ASN A 61 -21.20 16.55 17.31
N ARG A 62 -20.58 16.88 18.45
CA ARG A 62 -19.29 17.59 18.48
C ARG A 62 -18.08 16.66 18.34
N GLN A 63 -17.93 16.02 17.20
CA GLN A 63 -16.72 15.22 16.89
C GLN A 63 -15.56 16.12 16.45
N ARG A 64 -14.37 15.79 16.95
CA ARG A 64 -13.09 16.38 16.57
C ARG A 64 -12.05 15.28 16.51
N VAL A 65 -11.33 15.21 15.39
CA VAL A 65 -10.36 14.14 15.13
C VAL A 65 -8.95 14.76 15.11
N LEU A 66 -8.07 14.28 15.98
CA LEU A 66 -6.65 14.63 15.95
C LEU A 66 -5.95 13.82 14.87
N VAL A 67 -5.24 14.46 13.94
CA VAL A 67 -4.51 13.77 12.85
C VAL A 67 -3.06 14.17 12.86
N PHE A 68 -2.18 13.22 13.17
CA PHE A 68 -0.74 13.45 13.29
C PHE A 68 0.07 12.18 13.06
N ALA A 69 1.39 12.31 13.04
CA ALA A 69 2.30 11.25 12.67
C ALA A 69 3.50 11.17 13.59
N ALA A 70 4.10 9.99 13.70
CA ALA A 70 5.41 9.79 14.29
C ALA A 70 6.51 10.44 13.44
N ARG A 71 7.62 10.80 14.08
CA ARG A 71 8.83 11.23 13.38
C ARG A 71 9.30 10.13 12.40
N GLY A 72 9.73 10.55 11.20
CA GLY A 72 10.30 9.65 10.18
C GLY A 72 9.28 8.88 9.32
N THR A 73 8.08 9.46 9.14
CA THR A 73 7.17 9.12 8.03
C THR A 73 7.77 9.47 6.67
N THR A 74 7.39 8.72 5.63
CA THR A 74 7.85 8.95 4.26
C THR A 74 7.20 10.19 3.64
N GLN A 75 7.62 10.58 2.43
CA GLN A 75 6.93 11.64 1.69
C GLN A 75 5.50 11.26 1.37
N ARG A 76 5.27 10.05 0.84
CA ARG A 76 3.95 9.54 0.49
C ARG A 76 2.98 9.56 1.67
N ASP A 77 3.43 9.11 2.83
CA ASP A 77 2.60 9.09 4.06
C ASP A 77 2.23 10.52 4.52
N ARG A 78 3.12 11.50 4.30
CA ARG A 78 2.82 12.91 4.61
C ARG A 78 1.75 13.48 3.69
N HIS A 79 1.78 13.15 2.40
CA HIS A 79 0.72 13.52 1.47
C HIS A 79 -0.60 12.86 1.86
N LEU A 80 -0.61 11.55 2.15
CA LEU A 80 -1.80 10.85 2.65
C LEU A 80 -2.38 11.50 3.92
N MET A 81 -1.52 11.86 4.89
CA MET A 81 -1.94 12.55 6.10
C MET A 81 -2.59 13.91 5.80
N ASN A 82 -2.04 14.67 4.84
CA ASN A 82 -2.59 15.95 4.43
C ASN A 82 -3.90 15.79 3.64
N ASP A 83 -4.01 14.74 2.83
CA ASP A 83 -5.22 14.39 2.09
C ASP A 83 -6.35 14.09 3.08
N LEU A 84 -6.11 13.26 4.11
CA LEU A 84 -7.10 12.99 5.16
C LEU A 84 -7.50 14.26 5.93
N LYS A 85 -6.56 15.18 6.20
CA LYS A 85 -6.88 16.48 6.82
C LYS A 85 -7.75 17.35 5.91
N SER A 86 -7.55 17.27 4.60
CA SER A 86 -8.38 17.99 3.62
C SER A 86 -9.78 17.37 3.51
N VAL A 87 -9.86 16.04 3.57
CA VAL A 87 -11.13 15.30 3.55
C VAL A 87 -11.97 15.60 4.79
N MET A 88 -11.38 15.65 5.99
CA MET A 88 -12.14 15.84 7.23
C MET A 88 -12.08 17.30 7.74
N PRO A 89 -13.15 18.10 7.66
CA PRO A 89 -13.16 19.49 8.12
C PRO A 89 -13.07 19.62 9.65
N HIS A 90 -13.46 18.59 10.40
CA HIS A 90 -13.34 18.48 11.85
C HIS A 90 -11.98 17.94 12.32
N SER A 91 -11.04 17.75 11.39
CA SER A 91 -9.67 17.35 11.72
C SER A 91 -8.88 18.50 12.34
N ARG A 92 -8.03 18.17 13.31
CA ARG A 92 -7.06 19.07 13.93
C ARG A 92 -5.65 18.54 13.70
N PRO A 93 -4.74 19.32 13.08
CA PRO A 93 -3.36 18.90 12.93
C PRO A 93 -2.62 19.06 14.26
N GLU A 94 -1.70 18.13 14.53
CA GLU A 94 -0.74 18.24 15.63
C GLU A 94 0.70 18.05 15.12
N ASN A 95 1.67 18.47 15.93
CA ASN A 95 3.08 18.24 15.66
C ASN A 95 3.42 16.74 15.69
N LYS A 96 4.55 16.39 15.09
CA LYS A 96 4.98 14.98 15.04
C LYS A 96 5.54 14.53 16.38
N ILE A 97 5.04 13.41 16.89
CA ILE A 97 5.53 12.81 18.13
C ILE A 97 6.86 12.07 17.94
N SER A 98 7.70 12.04 18.97
CA SER A 98 8.92 11.25 18.97
C SER A 98 8.62 9.75 19.02
N ARG A 99 9.45 8.92 18.38
CA ARG A 99 9.24 7.46 18.38
C ARG A 99 9.52 6.78 19.72
N ARG A 100 10.22 7.47 20.63
CA ARG A 100 10.63 6.93 21.93
C ARG A 100 9.56 7.08 23.01
N GLU A 101 8.59 7.96 22.78
CA GLU A 101 7.53 8.25 23.74
C GLU A 101 6.48 7.14 23.76
N HIS A 102 5.86 6.96 24.92
CA HIS A 102 4.76 6.01 25.09
C HIS A 102 3.50 6.51 24.38
N LEU A 103 2.72 5.60 23.80
CA LEU A 103 1.50 5.96 23.06
C LEU A 103 0.41 6.57 23.95
N VAL A 104 0.51 6.43 25.28
CA VAL A 104 -0.39 7.04 26.26
C VAL A 104 -0.36 8.58 26.18
N VAL A 105 0.77 9.18 25.80
CA VAL A 105 0.93 10.63 25.62
C VAL A 105 -0.08 11.19 24.60
N ILE A 106 -0.54 10.36 23.66
CA ILE A 106 -1.53 10.75 22.65
C ILE A 106 -2.87 11.13 23.30
N ASN A 107 -3.24 10.47 24.41
CA ASN A 107 -4.47 10.77 25.13
C ASN A 107 -4.41 12.16 25.76
N GLU A 108 -3.25 12.55 26.29
CA GLU A 108 -3.01 13.88 26.86
C GLU A 108 -3.07 14.96 25.77
N LEU A 109 -2.43 14.73 24.62
CA LEU A 109 -2.49 15.63 23.47
C LEU A 109 -3.93 15.85 22.99
N CYS A 110 -4.71 14.78 22.93
CA CYS A 110 -6.13 14.86 22.58
C CYS A 110 -6.93 15.65 23.61
N ARG A 111 -6.64 15.50 24.91
CA ARG A 111 -7.26 16.28 25.99
C ARG A 111 -6.93 17.77 25.87
N MET A 112 -5.67 18.12 25.62
CA MET A 112 -5.20 19.50 25.43
C MET A 112 -5.87 20.18 24.23
N LYS A 113 -6.16 19.42 23.16
CA LYS A 113 -6.78 19.93 21.92
C LYS A 113 -8.30 19.71 21.88
N ASN A 114 -8.89 19.18 22.95
CA ASN A 114 -10.30 18.79 23.04
C ASN A 114 -10.74 17.94 21.83
N CYS A 115 -9.97 16.91 21.51
CA CYS A 115 -10.28 15.95 20.45
C CYS A 115 -10.83 14.66 21.05
N ASN A 116 -11.94 14.18 20.50
CA ASN A 116 -12.60 12.96 20.99
C ASN A 116 -12.05 11.72 20.29
N LYS A 117 -11.47 11.90 19.10
CA LYS A 117 -10.95 10.82 18.25
C LYS A 117 -9.54 11.15 17.81
N SER A 118 -8.75 10.13 17.52
CA SER A 118 -7.39 10.31 17.02
C SER A 118 -7.06 9.33 15.89
N ILE A 119 -6.37 9.85 14.89
CA ILE A 119 -5.70 9.10 13.84
C ILE A 119 -4.20 9.36 13.98
N PHE A 120 -3.45 8.30 14.26
CA PHE A 120 -2.01 8.36 14.45
C PHE A 120 -1.27 7.51 13.42
N PHE A 121 -0.38 8.14 12.66
CA PHE A 121 0.45 7.47 11.66
C PHE A 121 1.81 7.09 12.23
N GLU A 122 2.14 5.81 12.20
CA GLU A 122 3.39 5.26 12.70
C GLU A 122 4.24 4.72 11.53
N GLY A 123 5.23 5.52 11.09
CA GLY A 123 6.17 5.13 10.04
C GLY A 123 7.35 4.32 10.57
N ARG A 124 7.49 3.06 10.14
CA ARG A 124 8.58 2.15 10.49
C ARG A 124 9.49 1.90 9.29
N LYS A 125 10.81 1.89 9.53
CA LYS A 125 11.86 1.67 8.52
C LYS A 125 11.75 2.55 7.25
N LYS A 126 10.99 3.65 7.30
CA LYS A 126 10.65 4.50 6.13
C LYS A 126 10.05 3.71 4.95
N GLN A 127 9.39 2.58 5.23
CA GLN A 127 8.81 1.70 4.22
C GLN A 127 7.41 1.25 4.61
N ASP A 128 7.22 0.89 5.88
CA ASP A 128 5.96 0.36 6.36
C ASP A 128 5.19 1.45 7.11
N LEU A 129 3.91 1.59 6.80
CA LEU A 129 3.01 2.55 7.43
C LEU A 129 1.99 1.80 8.28
N TYR A 130 2.01 2.06 9.58
CA TYR A 130 0.95 1.64 10.49
C TYR A 130 0.07 2.83 10.80
N MET A 131 -1.21 2.58 11.01
CA MET A 131 -2.15 3.60 11.43
C MET A 131 -2.97 3.11 12.58
N TRP A 132 -3.11 3.98 13.56
CA TRP A 132 -3.94 3.77 14.73
C TRP A 132 -5.15 4.69 14.62
N ILE A 133 -6.32 4.12 14.85
CA ILE A 133 -7.57 4.87 14.98
C ILE A 133 -8.12 4.57 16.35
N SER A 134 -8.35 5.60 17.16
CA SER A 134 -8.82 5.45 18.53
C SER A 134 -9.93 6.44 18.85
N ASN A 135 -10.81 6.01 19.75
CA ASN A 135 -11.66 6.88 20.54
C ASN A 135 -10.99 7.22 21.87
N VAL A 136 -10.89 8.51 22.19
CA VAL A 136 -10.17 9.02 23.37
C VAL A 136 -11.18 9.63 24.34
N PRO A 137 -11.13 9.36 25.66
CA PRO A 137 -10.09 8.63 26.40
C PRO A 137 -10.36 7.13 26.63
N GLU A 138 -11.61 6.68 26.51
CA GLU A 138 -12.02 5.33 26.95
C GLU A 138 -11.56 4.20 26.01
N GLY A 139 -11.33 4.48 24.72
CA GLY A 139 -11.18 3.45 23.68
C GLY A 139 -12.48 3.23 22.89
N PRO A 140 -12.54 2.31 21.92
CA PRO A 140 -11.53 1.33 21.53
C PRO A 140 -10.44 1.89 20.61
N SER A 141 -9.33 1.16 20.49
CA SER A 141 -8.25 1.44 19.53
C SER A 141 -8.07 0.32 18.53
N ALA A 142 -7.97 0.65 17.26
CA ALA A 142 -7.66 -0.32 16.21
C ALA A 142 -6.33 0.03 15.54
N LYS A 143 -5.46 -0.97 15.42
CA LYS A 143 -4.18 -0.87 14.71
C LYS A 143 -4.29 -1.53 13.34
N PHE A 144 -3.89 -0.80 12.32
CA PHE A 144 -3.87 -1.26 10.94
C PHE A 144 -2.47 -1.16 10.35
N LEU A 145 -2.13 -2.10 9.47
CA LEU A 145 -1.10 -1.90 8.47
C LEU A 145 -1.77 -1.27 7.25
N ILE A 146 -1.25 -0.14 6.77
CA ILE A 146 -1.74 0.48 5.55
C ILE A 146 -0.96 -0.08 4.37
N GLU A 147 -1.69 -0.63 3.40
CA GLU A 147 -1.15 -1.17 2.16
C GLU A 147 -1.70 -0.39 0.96
N SER A 148 -0.99 -0.47 -0.17
CA SER A 148 -1.42 0.08 -1.47
C SER A 148 -1.87 1.54 -1.40
N VAL A 149 -1.05 2.40 -0.79
CA VAL A 149 -1.30 3.84 -0.67
C VAL A 149 -1.09 4.54 -2.01
N PHE A 150 -2.13 5.18 -2.51
CA PHE A 150 -2.07 6.18 -3.57
C PHE A 150 -2.69 7.48 -3.07
N THR A 151 -1.90 8.55 -3.12
CA THR A 151 -2.32 9.88 -2.68
C THR A 151 -3.19 10.56 -3.75
N MET A 152 -3.89 11.63 -3.39
CA MET A 152 -4.71 12.40 -4.35
C MET A 152 -3.88 12.98 -5.51
N GLN A 153 -2.58 13.23 -5.30
CA GLN A 153 -1.69 13.88 -6.28
C GLN A 153 -1.01 12.91 -7.25
N GLU A 154 -0.92 11.62 -6.93
CA GLU A 154 -0.11 10.67 -7.69
C GLU A 154 -0.88 10.00 -8.83
N LEU A 155 -2.17 9.73 -8.63
CA LEU A 155 -2.98 9.01 -9.59
C LEU A 155 -3.73 10.02 -10.49
N ARG A 156 -3.87 9.71 -11.79
CA ARG A 156 -4.67 10.49 -12.76
C ARG A 156 -6.17 10.34 -12.51
N LEU A 157 -6.58 10.65 -11.28
CA LEU A 157 -7.96 10.66 -10.83
C LEU A 157 -8.63 11.92 -11.36
N THR A 158 -9.78 11.76 -11.98
CA THR A 158 -10.52 12.84 -12.65
C THR A 158 -11.52 13.53 -11.74
N GLY A 159 -11.84 12.93 -10.59
CA GLY A 159 -12.80 13.46 -9.64
C GLY A 159 -12.24 14.60 -8.79
N ASN A 160 -13.11 15.55 -8.43
CA ASN A 160 -12.85 16.61 -7.46
C ASN A 160 -14.00 16.63 -6.43
N CYS A 161 -13.82 17.25 -5.27
CA CYS A 161 -14.96 17.47 -4.38
C CYS A 161 -14.83 18.77 -3.60
N LEU A 162 -15.98 19.34 -3.21
CA LEU A 162 -16.01 20.48 -2.29
C LEU A 162 -15.33 20.12 -0.97
N LYS A 163 -14.34 20.93 -0.59
CA LYS A 163 -13.63 20.80 0.69
C LYS A 163 -14.60 21.04 1.85
N GLY A 164 -14.71 20.06 2.73
CA GLY A 164 -15.61 20.12 3.88
C GLY A 164 -17.07 19.76 3.58
N SER A 165 -17.40 19.29 2.37
CA SER A 165 -18.68 18.64 2.11
C SER A 165 -18.87 17.41 3.01
N ARG A 166 -20.11 17.07 3.31
CA ARG A 166 -20.42 15.89 4.13
C ARG A 166 -20.38 14.65 3.25
N PRO A 167 -19.54 13.65 3.55
CA PRO A 167 -19.48 12.43 2.75
C PRO A 167 -20.64 11.50 3.09
N LEU A 168 -21.14 10.78 2.09
CA LEU A 168 -21.88 9.55 2.31
C LEU A 168 -20.89 8.43 2.61
N LEU A 169 -21.14 7.66 3.66
CA LEU A 169 -20.32 6.50 4.00
C LEU A 169 -21.03 5.24 3.52
N SER A 170 -20.45 4.57 2.54
CA SER A 170 -20.92 3.29 2.02
C SER A 170 -20.13 2.17 2.69
N PHE A 171 -20.83 1.22 3.31
CA PHE A 171 -20.24 0.03 3.92
C PHE A 171 -20.79 -1.22 3.25
N ASP A 172 -19.91 -2.16 2.97
CA ASP A 172 -20.24 -3.51 2.55
C ASP A 172 -21.02 -4.29 3.64
N ASP A 173 -21.84 -5.25 3.24
CA ASP A 173 -22.64 -6.07 4.16
C ASP A 173 -21.79 -7.01 5.01
N ASN A 174 -20.57 -7.31 4.57
CA ASN A 174 -19.58 -8.06 5.35
C ASN A 174 -19.28 -7.41 6.71
N PHE A 175 -19.47 -6.09 6.86
CA PHE A 175 -19.32 -5.40 8.15
C PHE A 175 -20.37 -5.78 9.19
N LYS A 176 -21.49 -6.40 8.79
CA LYS A 176 -22.53 -6.88 9.71
C LYS A 176 -22.30 -8.32 10.15
N LYS A 177 -21.51 -9.10 9.40
CA LYS A 177 -21.35 -10.55 9.62
C LYS A 177 -20.48 -10.86 10.84
N GLU A 178 -19.37 -10.15 11.00
CA GLU A 178 -18.41 -10.40 12.09
C GLU A 178 -18.39 -9.23 13.09
N PRO A 179 -18.29 -9.51 14.40
CA PRO A 179 -18.42 -8.50 15.45
C PRO A 179 -17.27 -7.49 15.42
N HIS A 180 -16.07 -7.93 15.07
CA HIS A 180 -14.92 -7.04 14.98
C HIS A 180 -15.08 -6.03 13.84
N TYR A 181 -15.67 -6.44 12.70
CA TYR A 181 -16.00 -5.50 11.63
C TYR A 181 -17.14 -4.56 12.03
N ALA A 182 -18.16 -5.03 12.76
CA ALA A 182 -19.21 -4.15 13.27
C ALA A 182 -18.65 -3.03 14.17
N LEU A 183 -17.70 -3.36 15.06
CA LEU A 183 -16.97 -2.38 15.87
C LEU A 183 -16.17 -1.40 15.00
N LEU A 184 -15.45 -1.91 14.00
CA LEU A 184 -14.69 -1.07 13.07
C LEU A 184 -15.58 -0.14 12.24
N LYS A 185 -16.77 -0.60 11.84
CA LYS A 185 -17.77 0.20 11.13
C LYS A 185 -18.20 1.38 11.98
N GLU A 186 -18.57 1.17 13.24
CA GLU A 186 -18.95 2.25 14.16
C GLU A 186 -17.78 3.23 14.39
N LEU A 187 -16.56 2.71 14.56
CA LEU A 187 -15.36 3.54 14.69
C LEU A 187 -15.13 4.42 13.44
N PHE A 188 -15.29 3.86 12.24
CA PHE A 188 -15.13 4.60 10.99
C PHE A 188 -16.25 5.61 10.75
N ILE A 189 -17.49 5.29 11.11
CA ILE A 189 -18.61 6.24 11.06
C ILE A 189 -18.29 7.48 11.90
N GLN A 190 -17.77 7.29 13.11
CA GLN A 190 -17.46 8.40 14.01
C GLN A 190 -16.22 9.21 13.60
N VAL A 191 -15.28 8.61 12.86
CA VAL A 191 -14.02 9.26 12.47
C VAL A 191 -14.16 9.98 11.14
N PHE A 192 -14.64 9.27 10.11
CA PHE A 192 -14.77 9.79 8.75
C PHE A 192 -16.09 10.54 8.53
N GLY A 193 -17.09 10.33 9.39
CA GLY A 193 -18.34 11.09 9.37
C GLY A 193 -18.10 12.55 9.72
N VAL A 194 -18.68 13.45 8.91
CA VAL A 194 -18.64 14.90 9.19
C VAL A 194 -19.93 15.29 9.90
N PRO A 195 -19.84 15.85 11.12
CA PRO A 195 -21.01 16.30 11.84
C PRO A 195 -21.86 17.30 11.05
N HIS A 196 -23.18 17.16 11.17
CA HIS A 196 -24.10 18.11 10.56
C HIS A 196 -23.93 19.50 11.21
N ARG A 197 -23.84 20.54 10.36
CA ARG A 197 -23.65 21.95 10.76
C ARG A 197 -22.33 22.21 11.51
N HIS A 198 -21.28 21.46 11.21
CA HIS A 198 -19.93 21.83 11.63
C HIS A 198 -19.56 23.22 11.05
N PRO A 199 -18.85 24.09 11.78
CA PRO A 199 -18.57 25.46 11.31
C PRO A 199 -17.86 25.54 9.95
N LYS A 200 -17.10 24.50 9.58
CA LYS A 200 -16.40 24.37 8.30
C LYS A 200 -17.09 23.41 7.31
N SER A 201 -18.23 22.82 7.67
CA SER A 201 -18.93 21.92 6.75
C SER A 201 -19.76 22.68 5.74
N GLN A 202 -19.70 22.25 4.48
CA GLN A 202 -20.61 22.72 3.45
C GLN A 202 -21.94 21.95 3.51
N PRO A 203 -23.06 22.56 3.10
CA PRO A 203 -24.38 21.93 3.17
C PRO A 203 -24.55 20.78 2.16
N PHE A 204 -23.89 20.87 1.00
CA PHE A 204 -24.02 19.92 -0.11
C PHE A 204 -23.28 18.61 0.13
N ILE A 205 -23.83 17.55 -0.46
CA ILE A 205 -23.27 16.19 -0.49
C ILE A 205 -22.74 15.95 -1.89
N ASP A 206 -21.42 15.95 -2.03
CA ASP A 206 -20.71 15.89 -3.32
C ASP A 206 -19.87 14.61 -3.45
N ARG A 207 -19.73 13.85 -2.37
CA ARG A 207 -18.78 12.74 -2.30
C ARG A 207 -19.26 11.55 -1.48
N VAL A 208 -18.73 10.39 -1.84
CA VAL A 208 -18.95 9.11 -1.19
C VAL A 208 -17.60 8.52 -0.79
N ILE A 209 -17.50 8.07 0.46
CA ILE A 209 -16.40 7.25 0.95
C ILE A 209 -16.92 5.82 1.04
N SER A 210 -16.27 4.91 0.34
CA SER A 210 -16.65 3.49 0.32
C SER A 210 -15.63 2.65 1.08
N PHE A 211 -16.15 1.78 1.93
CA PHE A 211 -15.41 0.75 2.65
C PHE A 211 -15.91 -0.63 2.21
N THR A 212 -15.06 -1.38 1.52
CA THR A 212 -15.37 -2.75 1.06
C THR A 212 -14.42 -3.75 1.71
N VAL A 213 -14.94 -4.90 2.14
CA VAL A 213 -14.11 -5.96 2.73
C VAL A 213 -13.81 -7.00 1.67
N LEU A 214 -12.53 -7.24 1.41
CA LEU A 214 -12.06 -8.28 0.49
C LEU A 214 -10.79 -8.90 1.08
N ASP A 215 -10.74 -10.23 1.16
CA ASP A 215 -9.60 -11.00 1.69
C ASP A 215 -9.17 -10.55 3.10
N ASN A 216 -10.14 -10.30 3.97
CA ASN A 216 -9.98 -9.78 5.33
C ASN A 216 -9.27 -8.41 5.41
N ARG A 217 -9.21 -7.69 4.29
CA ARG A 217 -8.69 -6.33 4.19
C ARG A 217 -9.81 -5.38 3.83
N ILE A 218 -9.74 -4.16 4.36
CA ILE A 218 -10.74 -3.13 4.14
C ILE A 218 -10.19 -2.14 3.12
N TRP A 219 -10.85 -2.02 1.99
CA TRP A 219 -10.46 -1.12 0.92
C TRP A 219 -11.12 0.23 1.15
N TYR A 220 -10.30 1.29 1.17
CA TYR A 220 -10.77 2.67 1.22
C TYR A 220 -10.78 3.25 -0.20
N ARG A 221 -11.93 3.78 -0.58
CA ARG A 221 -12.13 4.48 -1.85
C ARG A 221 -12.92 5.77 -1.61
N HIS A 222 -12.58 6.80 -2.38
CA HIS A 222 -13.20 8.12 -2.26
C HIS A 222 -13.62 8.62 -3.64
N TYR A 223 -14.93 8.78 -3.80
CA TYR A 223 -15.60 9.10 -5.05
C TYR A 223 -16.32 10.44 -4.97
N GLN A 224 -16.37 11.15 -6.09
CA GLN A 224 -17.24 12.28 -6.38
C GLN A 224 -18.56 11.77 -6.97
N ILE A 225 -19.65 12.42 -6.61
CA ILE A 225 -20.96 12.27 -7.26
C ILE A 225 -21.01 13.24 -8.43
N LEU A 226 -20.99 12.75 -9.68
CA LEU A 226 -20.98 13.62 -10.86
C LEU A 226 -22.38 14.11 -11.25
N LYS A 227 -23.35 13.20 -11.21
CA LYS A 227 -24.74 13.43 -11.62
C LYS A 227 -25.68 12.75 -10.64
N GLU A 228 -26.92 13.21 -10.63
CA GLU A 228 -28.00 12.59 -9.85
C GLU A 228 -28.30 11.15 -10.30
N ASP A 229 -27.93 10.79 -11.54
CA ASP A 229 -28.00 9.42 -12.10
C ASP A 229 -27.08 8.40 -11.40
N GLY A 230 -26.29 8.81 -10.41
CA GLY A 230 -25.40 7.93 -9.64
C GLY A 230 -24.05 7.65 -10.28
N ALA A 231 -23.66 8.40 -11.32
CA ALA A 231 -22.33 8.30 -11.90
C ALA A 231 -21.26 8.79 -10.91
N LEU A 232 -20.28 7.93 -10.62
CA LEU A 232 -19.20 8.21 -9.68
C LEU A 232 -17.86 8.39 -10.40
N ALA A 233 -17.14 9.46 -10.08
CA ALA A 233 -15.74 9.64 -10.48
C ALA A 233 -14.82 9.50 -9.28
N GLU A 234 -13.66 8.89 -9.43
CA GLU A 234 -12.77 8.71 -8.29
C GLU A 234 -11.85 9.92 -8.07
N ILE A 235 -11.67 10.30 -6.80
CA ILE A 235 -10.87 11.47 -6.34
C ILE A 235 -9.59 11.02 -5.65
N GLY A 236 -9.68 9.98 -4.82
CA GLY A 236 -8.59 9.54 -3.93
C GLY A 236 -8.61 10.27 -2.56
N PRO A 237 -7.78 9.87 -1.58
CA PRO A 237 -6.74 8.85 -1.65
C PRO A 237 -7.30 7.43 -1.72
N ARG A 238 -6.49 6.50 -2.23
CA ARG A 238 -6.75 5.06 -2.22
C ARG A 238 -5.78 4.41 -1.25
N PHE A 239 -6.29 3.55 -0.37
CA PHE A 239 -5.44 2.71 0.45
C PHE A 239 -6.24 1.52 0.99
N VAL A 240 -5.54 0.55 1.54
CA VAL A 240 -6.12 -0.66 2.09
C VAL A 240 -5.72 -0.74 3.56
N PHE A 241 -6.71 -0.91 4.44
CA PHE A 241 -6.48 -1.25 5.83
C PHE A 241 -6.36 -2.76 5.96
N ASN A 242 -5.22 -3.21 6.45
CA ASN A 242 -5.03 -4.58 6.90
C ASN A 242 -5.10 -4.57 8.45
N PRO A 243 -6.23 -5.02 9.05
CA PRO A 243 -6.42 -4.96 10.50
C PRO A 243 -5.44 -5.89 11.21
N ILE A 244 -4.76 -5.38 12.24
CA ILE A 244 -3.77 -6.13 13.02
C ILE A 244 -4.39 -6.59 14.32
N LYS A 245 -4.74 -5.63 15.17
CA LYS A 245 -5.24 -5.84 16.53
C LYS A 245 -6.24 -4.75 16.89
N ILE A 246 -7.23 -5.11 17.68
CA ILE A 246 -8.18 -4.20 18.31
C ILE A 246 -7.97 -4.27 19.82
N PHE A 247 -7.88 -3.12 20.46
CA PHE A 247 -7.68 -2.94 21.90
C PHE A 247 -8.91 -2.32 22.52
N ASP A 248 -9.15 -2.69 23.76
CA ASP A 248 -10.26 -2.17 24.57
C ASP A 248 -10.07 -0.68 24.91
N GLY A 249 -8.86 -0.29 25.31
CA GLY A 249 -8.54 1.08 25.70
C GLY A 249 -7.99 1.97 24.57
N SER A 250 -7.83 3.26 24.87
CA SER A 250 -7.17 4.21 23.95
C SER A 250 -5.65 4.10 24.00
N PHE A 251 -5.03 3.51 22.96
CA PHE A 251 -3.59 3.22 22.84
C PHE A 251 -3.00 2.35 23.96
N THR A 252 -3.85 1.76 24.79
CA THR A 252 -3.52 0.91 25.94
C THR A 252 -4.62 -0.13 26.14
N GLY A 253 -4.41 -1.07 27.04
CA GLY A 253 -5.40 -2.07 27.44
C GLY A 253 -5.27 -3.42 26.73
N ASN A 254 -6.22 -4.29 27.04
CA ASN A 254 -6.22 -5.68 26.58
C ASN A 254 -6.59 -5.78 25.10
N THR A 255 -6.06 -6.80 24.42
CA THR A 255 -6.40 -7.08 23.02
C THR A 255 -7.76 -7.77 22.97
N LEU A 256 -8.76 -7.11 22.39
CA LEU A 256 -10.09 -7.67 22.17
C LEU A 256 -10.10 -8.66 21.00
N TRP A 257 -9.32 -8.36 19.97
CA TRP A 257 -9.23 -9.17 18.76
C TRP A 257 -7.85 -9.05 18.13
N ASP A 258 -7.34 -10.17 17.64
CA ASP A 258 -6.06 -10.29 16.94
C ASP A 258 -6.30 -10.98 15.60
N ASN A 259 -5.71 -10.47 14.53
CA ASN A 259 -5.88 -11.05 13.19
C ASN A 259 -4.95 -12.26 13.01
N PRO A 260 -5.47 -13.50 12.91
CA PRO A 260 -4.64 -14.69 12.73
C PRO A 260 -3.92 -14.71 11.37
N ASN A 261 -4.47 -14.04 10.36
CA ASN A 261 -3.93 -14.03 8.99
C ASN A 261 -2.88 -12.93 8.79
N PHE A 262 -2.69 -12.05 9.77
CA PHE A 262 -1.78 -10.92 9.64
C PHE A 262 -0.31 -11.38 9.74
N VAL A 263 0.46 -11.10 8.69
CA VAL A 263 1.90 -11.32 8.66
C VAL A 263 2.61 -9.97 8.59
N THR A 264 3.51 -9.71 9.54
CA THR A 264 4.28 -8.46 9.52
C THR A 264 5.15 -8.36 8.25
N PRO A 265 5.27 -7.17 7.63
CA PRO A 265 6.12 -6.98 6.45
C PRO A 265 7.59 -7.37 6.69
N ASN A 266 8.07 -7.20 7.92
CA ASN A 266 9.42 -7.64 8.31
C ASN A 266 9.58 -9.16 8.27
N LEU A 267 8.58 -9.91 8.76
CA LEU A 267 8.58 -11.36 8.69
C LEU A 267 8.51 -11.84 7.24
N TYR A 268 7.67 -11.20 6.42
CA TYR A 268 7.58 -11.51 4.99
C TYR A 268 8.93 -11.29 4.27
N ARG A 269 9.57 -10.13 4.46
CA ARG A 269 10.90 -9.84 3.89
C ARG A 269 11.96 -10.83 4.38
N ARG A 270 11.92 -11.24 5.65
CA ARG A 270 12.83 -12.26 6.21
C ARG A 270 12.64 -13.62 5.54
N ARG A 271 11.39 -14.06 5.34
CA ARG A 271 11.07 -15.31 4.64
C ARG A 271 11.57 -15.27 3.19
N MET A 272 11.32 -14.17 2.47
CA MET A 272 11.81 -14.00 1.10
C MET A 272 13.34 -14.02 1.00
N ALA A 273 14.03 -13.37 1.95
CA ALA A 273 15.49 -13.41 2.02
C ALA A 273 16.02 -14.82 2.32
N ALA A 274 15.37 -15.58 3.20
CA ALA A 274 15.73 -16.97 3.50
C ALA A 274 15.58 -17.88 2.27
N ILE A 275 14.45 -17.77 1.55
CA ILE A 275 14.22 -18.50 0.29
C ILE A 275 15.28 -18.13 -0.75
N ALA A 276 15.62 -16.84 -0.88
CA ALA A 276 16.68 -16.39 -1.78
C ALA A 276 18.06 -16.94 -1.38
N GLY A 277 18.34 -17.05 -0.08
CA GLY A 277 19.57 -17.64 0.46
C GLY A 277 19.70 -19.15 0.19
N GLN A 278 18.59 -19.88 0.20
CA GLN A 278 18.56 -21.32 -0.08
C GLN A 278 18.99 -21.66 -1.52
N LYS A 279 18.92 -20.72 -2.47
CA LYS A 279 19.34 -20.95 -3.88
C LYS A 279 20.77 -21.46 -4.03
N TYR A 280 21.70 -21.07 -3.16
CA TYR A 280 23.07 -21.58 -3.20
C TYR A 280 23.15 -23.03 -2.69
N VAL A 281 22.44 -23.30 -1.60
CA VAL A 281 22.34 -24.62 -0.97
C VAL A 281 21.68 -25.59 -1.93
N SER A 282 20.55 -25.24 -2.54
CA SER A 282 19.86 -26.04 -3.55
C SER A 282 20.76 -26.36 -4.75
N ARG A 283 21.55 -25.39 -5.24
CA ARG A 283 22.52 -25.64 -6.33
C ARG A 283 23.60 -26.65 -5.94
N ARG A 284 24.07 -26.61 -4.69
CA ARG A 284 25.03 -27.61 -4.19
C ARG A 284 24.40 -28.98 -4.03
N HIS A 285 23.20 -29.06 -3.46
CA HIS A 285 22.48 -30.33 -3.35
C HIS A 285 22.17 -30.92 -4.72
N GLN A 286 21.78 -30.12 -5.70
CA GLN A 286 21.55 -30.58 -7.06
C GLN A 286 22.84 -31.13 -7.71
N LYS A 287 23.98 -30.46 -7.48
CA LYS A 287 25.28 -30.96 -7.97
C LYS A 287 25.67 -32.29 -7.31
N LEU A 288 25.50 -32.40 -6.00
CA LEU A 288 25.77 -33.65 -5.26
C LEU A 288 24.81 -34.76 -5.71
N ALA A 289 23.53 -34.46 -5.86
CA ALA A 289 22.53 -35.41 -6.34
C ALA A 289 22.87 -35.91 -7.75
N TYR A 290 23.32 -35.01 -8.64
CA TYR A 290 23.80 -35.39 -9.98
C TYR A 290 25.06 -36.27 -9.90
N GLU A 291 26.03 -35.94 -9.05
CA GLU A 291 27.23 -36.76 -8.87
C GLU A 291 26.89 -38.17 -8.33
N MET A 292 25.89 -38.27 -7.44
CA MET A 292 25.42 -39.55 -6.89
C MET A 292 24.55 -40.34 -7.88
N SER A 293 23.71 -39.67 -8.67
CA SER A 293 22.83 -40.30 -9.65
C SER A 293 23.53 -40.59 -10.97
N ARG A 294 24.72 -40.04 -11.19
CA ARG A 294 25.50 -40.26 -12.41
C ARG A 294 25.85 -41.75 -12.48
N PRO A 295 25.36 -42.49 -13.48
CA PRO A 295 25.73 -43.88 -13.64
C PRO A 295 27.24 -43.96 -13.92
N LYS A 296 27.92 -44.92 -13.28
CA LYS A 296 29.37 -45.13 -13.49
C LYS A 296 29.69 -45.53 -14.93
N VAL A 297 28.73 -46.19 -15.57
CA VAL A 297 28.82 -46.71 -16.93
C VAL A 297 27.72 -46.03 -17.74
N SER A 298 28.06 -45.37 -18.85
CA SER A 298 27.08 -44.65 -19.68
C SER A 298 26.27 -45.58 -20.58
N TYR A 299 26.94 -46.57 -21.16
CA TYR A 299 26.37 -47.60 -22.02
C TYR A 299 26.98 -48.95 -21.63
N PRO A 300 26.22 -50.07 -21.67
CA PRO A 300 26.81 -51.39 -21.53
C PRO A 300 27.93 -51.55 -22.57
N SER A 301 29.14 -51.90 -22.13
CA SER A 301 30.23 -52.21 -23.06
C SER A 301 29.86 -53.42 -23.89
N LEU A 302 30.20 -53.39 -25.18
CA LEU A 302 30.15 -54.58 -26.00
C LEU A 302 31.34 -55.48 -25.60
N PRO A 303 31.23 -56.83 -25.73
CA PRO A 303 32.35 -57.73 -25.44
C PRO A 303 33.64 -57.42 -26.24
N GLU A 304 33.54 -56.70 -27.35
CA GLU A 304 34.67 -56.25 -28.18
C GLU A 304 35.39 -55.02 -27.60
N ASP A 305 34.74 -54.24 -26.73
CA ASP A 305 35.32 -53.04 -26.11
C ASP A 305 36.38 -53.39 -25.06
N ASP A 306 36.33 -54.59 -24.48
CA ASP A 306 37.30 -55.11 -23.50
C ASP A 306 38.74 -55.18 -24.08
N ILE A 307 38.86 -55.23 -25.42
CA ILE A 307 40.14 -55.20 -26.14
C ILE A 307 40.87 -53.86 -25.90
N PHE A 308 40.10 -52.77 -25.75
CA PHE A 308 40.63 -51.42 -25.61
C PHE A 308 40.72 -50.93 -24.15
N GLU A 309 40.27 -51.73 -23.16
CA GLU A 309 40.33 -51.36 -21.74
C GLU A 309 41.73 -51.54 -21.14
N GLY A 310 42.61 -50.56 -21.26
CA GLY A 310 43.96 -50.60 -20.68
C GLY A 310 44.97 -49.81 -21.53
N ASP A 311 46.26 -50.13 -21.41
CA ASP A 311 47.26 -49.59 -22.32
C ASP A 311 47.18 -50.30 -23.67
N THR A 312 46.56 -49.62 -24.64
CA THR A 312 46.32 -50.11 -26.00
C THR A 312 47.59 -50.59 -26.70
N LEU A 313 48.72 -49.93 -26.41
CA LEU A 313 50.04 -50.28 -26.94
C LEU A 313 50.55 -51.65 -26.44
N GLU A 314 50.32 -51.97 -25.17
CA GLU A 314 50.78 -53.24 -24.58
C GLU A 314 49.93 -54.42 -25.05
N ARG A 315 48.61 -54.21 -25.18
CA ARG A 315 47.72 -55.22 -25.77
C ARG A 315 47.97 -55.42 -27.26
N ALA A 316 48.22 -54.36 -28.02
CA ALA A 316 48.59 -54.47 -29.42
C ALA A 316 49.88 -55.29 -29.58
N ALA A 317 50.91 -55.02 -28.77
CA ALA A 317 52.15 -55.79 -28.74
C ALA A 317 51.94 -57.28 -28.36
N GLN A 318 51.04 -57.57 -27.43
CA GLN A 318 50.67 -58.95 -27.08
C GLN A 318 49.94 -59.69 -28.22
N VAL A 319 49.11 -58.98 -28.99
CA VAL A 319 48.35 -59.56 -30.12
C VAL A 319 49.24 -59.76 -31.35
N THR A 320 50.19 -58.86 -31.62
CA THR A 320 51.11 -58.95 -32.77
C THR A 320 52.35 -59.80 -32.49
N GLY A 321 52.68 -60.06 -31.23
CA GLY A 321 53.88 -60.81 -30.83
C GLY A 321 55.18 -60.02 -30.96
N GLU A 322 55.11 -58.71 -31.18
CA GLU A 322 56.25 -57.80 -31.33
C GLU A 322 56.49 -56.99 -30.06
N SER A 323 57.76 -56.82 -29.67
CA SER A 323 58.13 -55.94 -28.54
C SER A 323 57.97 -54.47 -28.91
N LEU A 324 57.46 -53.65 -27.97
CA LEU A 324 57.29 -52.20 -28.14
C LEU A 324 58.58 -51.52 -28.61
N SER A 325 58.46 -50.63 -29.60
CA SER A 325 59.59 -49.87 -30.11
C SER A 325 60.11 -48.89 -29.03
N SER A 326 61.41 -48.60 -29.04
CA SER A 326 62.03 -47.66 -28.10
C SER A 326 61.44 -46.24 -28.17
N GLU A 327 60.88 -45.86 -29.32
CA GLU A 327 60.23 -44.56 -29.50
C GLU A 327 58.85 -44.50 -28.81
N ASP A 328 58.09 -45.60 -28.83
CA ASP A 328 56.78 -45.69 -28.18
C ASP A 328 56.89 -45.62 -26.67
N ILE A 329 57.94 -46.23 -26.08
CA ILE A 329 58.22 -46.18 -24.64
C ILE A 329 58.52 -44.73 -24.20
N ILE A 330 59.34 -44.00 -24.97
CA ILE A 330 59.70 -42.61 -24.67
C ILE A 330 58.46 -41.69 -24.75
N ASN A 331 57.57 -41.92 -25.71
CA ASN A 331 56.34 -41.14 -25.85
C ASN A 331 55.37 -41.43 -24.69
N LYS A 332 55.26 -42.69 -24.25
CA LYS A 332 54.44 -43.09 -23.10
C LYS A 332 54.92 -42.42 -21.79
N GLU A 333 56.23 -42.34 -21.57
CA GLU A 333 56.80 -41.62 -20.42
C GLU A 333 56.57 -40.10 -20.47
N LYS A 334 56.64 -39.49 -21.66
CA LYS A 334 56.36 -38.05 -21.83
C LYS A 334 54.90 -37.73 -21.51
N ASP A 335 53.97 -38.59 -21.94
CA ASP A 335 52.54 -38.44 -21.67
C ASP A 335 52.19 -38.65 -20.19
N GLU A 336 52.82 -39.62 -19.52
CA GLU A 336 52.70 -39.78 -18.07
C GLU A 336 53.19 -38.54 -17.30
N LYS A 337 54.35 -38.00 -17.66
CA LYS A 337 54.90 -36.77 -17.06
C LYS A 337 53.95 -35.58 -17.27
N LEU A 338 53.32 -35.47 -18.44
CA LEU A 338 52.34 -34.42 -18.74
C LEU A 338 51.06 -34.59 -17.89
N LYS A 339 50.53 -35.81 -17.77
CA LYS A 339 49.34 -36.12 -16.95
C LYS A 339 49.58 -35.84 -15.46
N ASN A 340 50.75 -36.18 -14.93
CA ASN A 340 51.11 -35.89 -13.54
C ASN A 340 51.21 -34.39 -13.28
N LYS A 341 51.81 -33.62 -14.21
CA LYS A 341 51.88 -32.15 -14.12
C LYS A 341 50.48 -31.48 -14.14
N LEU A 342 49.54 -32.05 -14.89
CA LEU A 342 48.13 -31.59 -14.92
C LEU A 342 47.38 -31.92 -13.62
N ARG A 343 47.60 -33.11 -13.04
CA ARG A 343 47.02 -33.52 -11.74
C ARG A 343 47.51 -32.65 -10.59
N GLU A 344 48.80 -32.35 -10.54
CA GLU A 344 49.38 -31.44 -9.53
C GLU A 344 48.79 -30.02 -9.66
N ARG A 345 48.67 -29.49 -10.87
CA ARG A 345 48.03 -28.18 -11.12
C ARG A 345 46.57 -28.16 -10.65
N ALA A 346 45.81 -29.22 -10.90
CA ALA A 346 44.42 -29.34 -10.44
C ALA A 346 44.30 -29.42 -8.91
N GLN A 347 45.18 -30.16 -8.24
CA GLN A 347 45.25 -30.21 -6.77
C GLN A 347 45.59 -28.85 -6.16
N ILE A 348 46.54 -28.11 -6.73
CA ILE A 348 46.91 -26.76 -6.28
C ILE A 348 45.70 -25.80 -6.38
N ILE A 349 44.93 -25.85 -7.47
CA ILE A 349 43.71 -25.03 -7.64
C ILE A 349 42.65 -25.38 -6.59
N SER A 350 42.48 -26.66 -6.26
CA SER A 350 41.53 -27.11 -5.24
C SER A 350 41.91 -26.64 -3.83
N PHE A 351 43.20 -26.68 -3.47
CA PHE A 351 43.74 -26.21 -2.20
C PHE A 351 43.62 -24.68 -2.06
N LYS A 352 43.88 -23.92 -3.13
CA LYS A 352 43.71 -22.46 -3.16
C LYS A 352 42.25 -22.06 -2.93
N LYS A 353 41.28 -22.80 -3.49
CA LYS A 353 39.84 -22.63 -3.22
C LYS A 353 39.47 -22.95 -1.76
N LYS A 354 40.03 -24.00 -1.16
CA LYS A 354 39.81 -24.35 0.26
C LYS A 354 40.30 -23.25 1.21
N LYS A 355 41.51 -22.69 1.00
CA LYS A 355 42.06 -21.58 1.80
C LYS A 355 41.21 -20.29 1.70
N ILE A 356 40.64 -19.99 0.53
CA ILE A 356 39.74 -18.84 0.35
C ILE A 356 38.41 -19.03 1.09
N SER A 357 37.89 -20.27 1.16
CA SER A 357 36.67 -20.58 1.92
C SER A 357 36.87 -20.61 3.45
N GLY A 358 38.07 -20.99 3.92
CA GLY A 358 38.42 -21.02 5.34
C GLY A 358 38.57 -19.64 5.98
N LYS A 359 38.96 -18.62 5.20
CA LYS A 359 39.05 -17.22 5.68
C LYS A 359 37.70 -16.53 5.92
N LYS A 360 36.58 -17.12 5.47
CA LYS A 360 35.22 -16.58 5.67
C LYS A 360 34.43 -17.19 6.84
N LYS A 361 35.04 -18.08 7.65
CA LYS A 361 34.37 -18.81 8.75
C LYS A 361 34.91 -18.50 10.16
N LYS A 362 35.52 -17.34 10.40
CA LYS A 362 35.84 -16.84 11.75
C LYS A 362 35.20 -15.46 11.98
N SER A 363 33.90 -15.42 12.22
CA SER A 363 33.22 -14.31 12.92
C SER A 363 31.77 -14.68 13.29
N THR A 364 31.57 -15.73 14.07
CA THR A 364 30.35 -15.91 14.86
C THR A 364 30.77 -16.67 16.11
N SER A 365 31.27 -15.93 17.09
CA SER A 365 31.37 -16.41 18.46
C SER A 365 29.97 -16.46 19.05
N GLU A 366 29.69 -17.62 19.64
CA GLU A 366 28.55 -17.91 20.49
C GLU A 366 28.48 -16.92 21.65
N VAL A 367 27.27 -16.46 21.97
CA VAL A 367 26.91 -15.91 23.27
C VAL A 367 25.84 -16.85 23.81
N SER A 368 26.22 -17.64 24.79
CA SER A 368 25.33 -18.39 25.68
C SER A 368 25.96 -18.39 27.06
N GLU A 369 25.55 -17.43 27.88
CA GLU A 369 25.12 -17.61 29.27
C GLU A 369 24.16 -16.47 29.61
#